data_AF-X0XCZ7-F1
#
_entry.id   AF-X0XCZ7-F1
#
_cell.length_a   1.000
_cell.length_b   1.000
_cell.length_c   1.000
_cell.angle_alpha   90.00
_cell.angle_beta   90.00
_cell.angle_gamma   90.00
#
_symmetry.space_group_name_H-M   'P 1'
#
loop_
_entity.id
_entity.type
_entity.pdbx_description
1 polymer ?
#
loop_
_entity_poly.entity_id
_entity_poly.type
_entity_poly.pdbx_seq_one_letter_code
_entity_poly.pdbx_strand_id
1 'polypeptide(L)'
;PRPGSLFVVGDPKQSIYRFRRADIVTYRRVKQIIADCNGEILTLSTNFRSQANLIDWVNTLFAGVFAEEESDKVPQFVSMDAGRGGVKQGELVGLHRLDVPKISNNREQTAYEAGQIARIIRQAIDQKWQLPDREGKLRPAEPGDFMIITRHKQFLSDYGAQLQVEGIPHQVTGGNAMGNLGELQLLVLVLRALARPEDPIALLAVLRSPLFGIADTLLYEWKAAGGRFEIRRSEADDPPIGEVIAPLEQLVSCTHLLR
;
A
#
# COMPACT_ATOMS: atom_id res chain seq x y z
N PRO A 1 19.41 -6.38 -31.59
CA PRO A 1 20.51 -7.23 -31.07
C PRO A 1 20.84 -8.36 -32.06
N ARG A 2 22.12 -8.71 -32.25
CA ARG A 2 22.50 -9.86 -33.09
C ARG A 2 22.05 -11.17 -32.39
N PRO A 3 21.68 -12.23 -33.13
CA PRO A 3 21.39 -13.53 -32.51
C PRO A 3 22.55 -13.99 -31.62
N GLY A 4 22.26 -14.42 -30.38
CA GLY A 4 23.26 -14.79 -29.38
C GLY A 4 23.87 -13.65 -28.57
N SER A 5 23.47 -12.38 -28.79
CA SER A 5 23.91 -11.27 -27.94
C SER A 5 23.11 -11.20 -26.63
N LEU A 6 23.82 -10.99 -25.51
CA LEU A 6 23.27 -10.79 -24.18
C LEU A 6 23.48 -9.34 -23.76
N PHE A 7 22.43 -8.69 -23.29
CA PHE A 7 22.49 -7.34 -22.72
C PHE A 7 21.77 -7.34 -21.37
N VAL A 8 22.49 -6.95 -20.31
CA VAL A 8 21.99 -6.98 -18.94
C VAL A 8 22.08 -5.57 -18.35
N VAL A 9 21.02 -5.13 -17.68
CA VAL A 9 20.96 -3.84 -16.99
C VAL A 9 20.62 -4.09 -15.53
N GLY A 10 21.32 -3.40 -14.63
CA GLY A 10 21.05 -3.45 -13.21
C GLY A 10 21.73 -2.30 -12.47
N ASP A 11 21.30 -2.04 -11.25
CA ASP A 11 21.93 -1.09 -10.34
C ASP A 11 22.15 -1.79 -8.98
N PRO A 12 23.41 -2.09 -8.60
CA PRO A 12 23.67 -2.77 -7.33
C PRO A 12 23.29 -1.90 -6.13
N LYS A 13 23.25 -0.56 -6.27
CA LYS A 13 22.79 0.37 -5.22
C LYS A 13 21.29 0.25 -4.95
N GLN A 14 20.52 -0.29 -5.89
CA GLN A 14 19.07 -0.51 -5.77
C GLN A 14 18.71 -1.96 -5.42
N SER A 15 19.68 -2.79 -5.01
CA SER A 15 19.43 -4.16 -4.58
C SER A 15 18.75 -4.23 -3.21
N ILE A 16 17.45 -3.97 -3.16
CA ILE A 16 16.62 -3.93 -1.94
C ILE A 16 15.90 -5.26 -1.65
N TYR A 17 16.07 -6.27 -2.51
CA TYR A 17 15.37 -7.57 -2.43
C TYR A 17 16.22 -8.69 -1.81
N ARG A 18 17.11 -8.37 -0.86
CA ARG A 18 17.93 -9.39 -0.17
C ARG A 18 17.11 -10.53 0.46
N PHE A 19 15.90 -10.23 0.92
CA PHE A 19 14.95 -11.23 1.45
C PHE A 19 14.47 -12.25 0.40
N ARG A 20 14.59 -11.92 -0.90
CA ARG A 20 14.37 -12.84 -2.03
C ARG A 20 15.69 -13.41 -2.58
N ARG A 21 16.77 -13.36 -1.80
CA ARG A 21 18.11 -13.80 -2.18
C ARG A 21 18.72 -13.03 -3.35
N ALA A 22 18.29 -11.78 -3.59
CA ALA A 22 19.05 -10.88 -4.47
C ALA A 22 20.41 -10.61 -3.82
N ASP A 23 21.49 -10.88 -4.57
CA ASP A 23 22.85 -10.90 -4.05
C ASP A 23 23.80 -10.06 -4.92
N ILE A 24 24.51 -9.13 -4.28
CA ILE A 24 25.55 -8.29 -4.89
C ILE A 24 26.66 -9.17 -5.49
N VAL A 25 26.93 -10.33 -4.86
CA VAL A 25 27.91 -11.31 -5.37
C VAL A 25 27.52 -11.82 -6.76
N THR A 26 26.22 -12.04 -7.02
CA THR A 26 25.75 -12.49 -8.34
C THR A 26 25.95 -11.40 -9.39
N TYR A 27 25.67 -10.14 -9.06
CA TYR A 27 25.90 -9.01 -9.97
C TYR A 27 27.38 -8.90 -10.37
N ARG A 28 28.29 -9.02 -9.40
CA ARG A 28 29.74 -9.03 -9.64
C ARG A 28 30.17 -10.23 -10.50
N ARG A 29 29.67 -11.42 -10.19
CA ARG A 29 29.96 -12.62 -10.98
C ARG A 29 29.53 -12.47 -12.44
N VAL A 30 28.35 -11.89 -12.69
CA VAL A 30 27.87 -11.63 -14.05
C VAL A 30 28.76 -10.61 -14.76
N LYS A 31 29.16 -9.51 -14.09
CA LYS A 31 30.14 -8.55 -14.63
C LYS A 31 31.44 -9.25 -15.02
N GLN A 32 31.99 -10.11 -14.16
CA GLN A 32 33.22 -10.84 -14.44
C GLN A 32 33.07 -11.76 -15.66
N ILE A 33 31.99 -12.54 -15.74
CA ILE A 33 31.71 -13.42 -16.90
C ILE A 33 31.62 -12.60 -18.20
N ILE A 34 30.97 -11.44 -18.17
CA ILE A 34 30.87 -10.55 -19.33
C ILE A 34 32.26 -10.07 -19.75
N ALA A 35 33.08 -9.60 -18.80
CA ALA A 35 34.44 -9.14 -19.07
C ALA A 35 35.33 -10.28 -19.64
N ASP A 36 35.26 -11.48 -19.04
CA ASP A 36 36.02 -12.65 -19.47
C ASP A 36 35.63 -13.12 -20.88
N CYS A 37 34.39 -12.86 -21.30
CA CYS A 37 33.88 -13.15 -22.65
C CYS A 37 34.08 -12.00 -23.66
N ASN A 38 34.97 -11.05 -23.38
CA ASN A 38 35.20 -9.84 -24.20
C ASN A 38 33.95 -8.95 -24.37
N GLY A 39 33.00 -9.02 -23.44
CA GLY A 39 31.85 -8.13 -23.37
C GLY A 39 32.18 -6.78 -22.75
N GLU A 40 31.34 -5.78 -23.03
CA GLU A 40 31.53 -4.41 -22.56
C GLU A 40 30.77 -4.16 -21.26
N ILE A 41 31.43 -3.55 -20.27
CA ILE A 41 30.82 -3.10 -19.02
C ILE A 41 30.67 -1.58 -19.09
N LEU A 42 29.43 -1.12 -19.18
CA LEU A 42 29.10 0.31 -19.25
C LEU A 42 28.56 0.80 -17.91
N THR A 43 28.97 2.01 -17.52
CA THR A 43 28.44 2.72 -16.35
C THR A 43 27.71 3.97 -16.82
N LEU A 44 26.47 4.14 -16.38
CA LEU A 44 25.67 5.34 -16.66
C LEU A 44 25.60 6.20 -15.39
N SER A 45 26.35 7.31 -15.35
CA SER A 45 26.36 8.23 -14.20
C SER A 45 25.34 9.36 -14.33
N THR A 46 24.90 9.70 -15.54
CA THR A 46 24.03 10.85 -15.79
C THR A 46 22.57 10.57 -15.43
N ASN A 47 22.00 11.37 -14.54
CA ASN A 47 20.61 11.30 -14.12
C ASN A 47 19.75 12.35 -14.86
N PHE A 48 18.81 11.88 -15.67
CA PHE A 48 17.87 12.72 -16.43
C PHE A 48 16.47 12.79 -15.79
N ARG A 49 16.28 12.20 -14.60
CA ARG A 49 14.98 12.13 -13.91
C ARG A 49 14.81 13.22 -12.87
N SER A 50 15.88 13.55 -12.16
CA SER A 50 15.87 14.42 -10.98
C SER A 50 16.50 15.79 -11.26
N GLN A 51 16.18 16.76 -10.41
CA GLN A 51 16.79 18.09 -10.43
C GLN A 51 18.19 18.05 -9.81
N ALA A 52 19.06 18.98 -10.22
CA ALA A 52 20.46 19.04 -9.77
C ALA A 52 20.57 19.12 -8.24
N ASN A 53 19.76 19.96 -7.59
CA ASN A 53 19.77 20.11 -6.13
C ASN A 53 19.47 18.79 -5.37
N LEU A 54 18.57 17.96 -5.88
CA LEU A 54 18.27 16.65 -5.31
C LEU A 54 19.43 15.68 -5.54
N ILE A 55 20.06 15.74 -6.73
CA ILE A 55 21.23 14.92 -7.06
C ILE A 55 22.40 15.27 -6.14
N ASP A 56 22.70 16.55 -5.95
CA ASP A 56 23.77 17.04 -5.08
C ASP A 56 23.55 16.62 -3.63
N TRP A 57 22.32 16.74 -3.14
CA TRP A 57 21.97 16.27 -1.80
C TRP A 57 22.14 14.76 -1.65
N VAL A 58 21.66 13.96 -2.62
CA VAL A 58 21.83 12.49 -2.61
C VAL A 58 23.32 12.13 -2.65
N ASN A 59 24.11 12.74 -3.54
CA ASN A 59 25.55 12.49 -3.64
C ASN A 59 26.25 12.79 -2.31
N THR A 60 25.92 13.91 -1.67
CA THR A 60 26.49 14.30 -0.37
C THR A 60 26.10 13.33 0.75
N LEU A 61 24.82 12.94 0.83
CA LEU A 61 24.33 12.03 1.86
C LEU A 61 24.98 10.64 1.74
N PHE A 62 25.11 10.13 0.53
CA PHE A 62 25.55 8.75 0.29
C PHE A 62 27.06 8.59 0.13
N ALA A 63 27.81 9.69 -0.03
CA ALA A 63 29.28 9.66 -0.02
C ALA A 63 29.85 9.02 1.26
N GLY A 64 29.18 9.18 2.41
CA GLY A 64 29.56 8.55 3.68
C GLY A 64 28.90 7.21 3.98
N VAL A 65 28.02 6.72 3.11
CA VAL A 65 27.22 5.48 3.35
C VAL A 65 27.72 4.32 2.51
N PHE A 66 28.13 4.58 1.27
CA PHE A 66 28.72 3.57 0.39
C PHE A 66 30.25 3.59 0.48
N ALA A 67 30.87 2.46 0.17
CA ALA A 67 32.31 2.34 0.17
C ALA A 67 32.92 2.93 -1.12
N GLU A 68 34.15 3.45 -1.03
CA GLU A 68 34.93 3.90 -2.19
C GLU A 68 35.26 2.74 -3.14
N GLU A 69 35.40 1.53 -2.60
CA GLU A 69 35.63 0.29 -3.34
C GLU A 69 34.47 -0.69 -3.20
N GLU A 70 34.17 -1.42 -4.28
CA GLU A 70 33.10 -2.41 -4.29
C GLU A 70 33.47 -3.64 -3.44
N SER A 71 32.60 -4.07 -2.52
CA SER A 71 32.77 -5.30 -1.73
C SER A 71 31.60 -6.27 -1.93
N ASP A 72 31.73 -7.50 -1.42
CA ASP A 72 30.63 -8.49 -1.46
C ASP A 72 29.39 -8.07 -0.65
N LYS A 73 29.51 -7.00 0.15
CA LYS A 73 28.47 -6.54 1.06
C LYS A 73 27.94 -5.14 0.72
N VAL A 74 28.76 -4.31 0.08
CA VAL A 74 28.47 -2.90 -0.15
C VAL A 74 28.86 -2.54 -1.59
N PRO A 75 27.94 -1.98 -2.39
CA PRO A 75 28.28 -1.51 -3.72
C PRO A 75 29.17 -0.27 -3.66
N GLN A 76 29.95 -0.07 -4.72
CA GLN A 76 30.76 1.14 -4.88
C GLN A 76 29.88 2.39 -4.97
N PHE A 77 30.31 3.47 -4.33
CA PHE A 77 29.74 4.78 -4.58
C PHE A 77 30.09 5.28 -5.99
N VAL A 78 29.08 5.64 -6.76
CA VAL A 78 29.25 6.34 -8.05
C VAL A 78 28.39 7.58 -7.98
N SER A 79 29.06 8.74 -7.98
CA SER A 79 28.42 10.05 -8.03
C SER A 79 27.59 10.17 -9.30
N MET A 80 26.42 10.81 -9.19
CA MET A 80 25.55 11.06 -10.33
C MET A 80 25.74 12.48 -10.86
N ASP A 81 25.74 12.62 -12.18
CA ASP A 81 25.77 13.91 -12.86
C ASP A 81 24.35 14.35 -13.25
N ALA A 82 24.02 15.61 -13.06
CA ALA A 82 22.72 16.14 -13.49
C ALA A 82 22.67 16.28 -15.02
N GLY A 83 21.82 15.49 -15.68
CA GLY A 83 21.62 15.53 -17.12
C GLY A 83 20.59 16.56 -17.60
N ARG A 84 19.81 17.16 -16.68
CA ARG A 84 18.86 18.24 -16.98
C ARG A 84 19.54 19.60 -16.77
N GLY A 85 19.34 20.53 -17.71
CA GLY A 85 19.80 21.91 -17.56
C GLY A 85 18.90 22.73 -16.61
N GLY A 86 19.55 23.51 -15.73
CA GLY A 86 18.95 24.60 -14.93
C GLY A 86 17.92 24.19 -13.87
N VAL A 87 18.13 24.63 -12.63
CA VAL A 87 17.12 24.53 -11.57
C VAL A 87 15.92 25.40 -11.98
N LYS A 88 14.77 24.78 -12.27
CA LYS A 88 13.52 25.53 -12.43
C LYS A 88 13.11 26.04 -11.07
N GLN A 89 12.89 27.35 -10.93
CA GLN A 89 12.39 27.92 -9.68
C GLN A 89 10.94 27.49 -9.46
N GLY A 90 10.62 27.08 -8.23
CA GLY A 90 9.28 26.66 -7.82
C GLY A 90 9.27 26.31 -6.34
N GLU A 91 8.12 26.41 -5.68
CA GLU A 91 7.98 26.29 -4.22
C GLU A 91 8.31 24.89 -3.67
N LEU A 92 8.21 23.85 -4.50
CA LEU A 92 8.52 22.45 -4.17
C LEU A 92 9.87 21.97 -4.72
N VAL A 93 10.71 22.87 -5.21
CA VAL A 93 11.97 22.47 -5.84
C VAL A 93 13.05 22.29 -4.79
N GLY A 94 13.25 21.04 -4.39
CA GLY A 94 14.38 20.63 -3.55
C GLY A 94 13.99 19.74 -2.40
N LEU A 95 14.80 19.79 -1.34
CA LEU A 95 14.58 19.03 -0.13
C LEU A 95 13.87 19.91 0.90
N HIS A 96 12.71 19.44 1.35
CA HIS A 96 11.97 20.04 2.44
C HIS A 96 11.95 19.07 3.62
N ARG A 97 12.17 19.60 4.82
CA ARG A 97 12.10 18.85 6.07
C ARG A 97 10.87 19.29 6.83
N LEU A 98 10.04 18.33 7.23
CA LEU A 98 8.95 18.53 8.16
C LEU A 98 9.42 18.11 9.55
N ASP A 99 9.50 19.07 10.47
CA ASP A 99 9.78 18.77 11.87
C ASP A 99 8.49 18.41 12.60
N VAL A 100 8.49 17.25 13.25
CA VAL A 100 7.35 16.76 14.03
C VAL A 100 7.71 16.61 15.50
N PRO A 101 6.81 16.97 16.42
CA PRO A 101 7.05 16.81 17.84
C PRO A 101 7.19 15.31 18.19
N LYS A 102 8.04 15.02 19.17
CA LYS A 102 8.18 13.65 19.68
C LYS A 102 6.91 13.26 20.44
N ILE A 103 6.17 12.32 19.90
CA ILE A 103 4.97 11.73 20.50
C ILE A 103 5.32 10.31 20.95
N SER A 104 4.93 9.93 22.17
CA SER A 104 5.31 8.64 22.78
C SER A 104 4.64 7.44 22.09
N ASN A 105 3.45 7.64 21.53
CA ASN A 105 2.69 6.62 20.83
C ASN A 105 2.96 6.70 19.31
N ASN A 106 3.52 5.64 18.74
CA ASN A 106 3.84 5.55 17.30
C ASN A 106 2.63 5.84 16.40
N ARG A 107 1.43 5.37 16.78
CA ARG A 107 0.23 5.57 15.97
C ARG A 107 -0.22 7.03 15.98
N GLU A 108 -0.17 7.68 17.14
CA GLU A 108 -0.47 9.11 17.27
C GLU A 108 0.56 9.96 16.54
N GLN A 109 1.84 9.59 16.62
CA GLN A 109 2.90 10.23 15.85
C GLN A 109 2.64 10.12 14.34
N THR A 110 2.32 8.92 13.84
CA THR A 110 2.02 8.74 12.42
C THR A 110 0.75 9.47 11.99
N ALA A 111 -0.29 9.50 12.82
CA ALA A 111 -1.51 10.26 12.53
C ALA A 111 -1.21 11.77 12.44
N TYR A 112 -0.37 12.30 13.32
CA TYR A 112 0.08 13.69 13.27
C TYR A 112 0.87 13.98 11.99
N GLU A 113 1.88 13.16 11.68
CA GLU A 113 2.69 13.26 10.46
C GLU A 113 1.82 13.20 9.19
N ALA A 114 0.90 12.23 9.13
CA ALA A 114 -0.03 12.05 8.03
C ALA A 114 -0.92 13.29 7.81
N GLY A 115 -1.45 13.87 8.88
CA GLY A 115 -2.27 15.08 8.81
C GLY A 115 -1.49 16.30 8.30
N GLN A 116 -0.24 16.47 8.73
CA GLN A 116 0.62 17.54 8.22
C GLN A 116 0.93 17.37 6.72
N ILE A 117 1.26 16.16 6.30
CA ILE A 117 1.54 15.87 4.89
C ILE A 117 0.29 16.08 4.04
N ALA A 118 -0.87 15.62 4.49
CA ALA A 118 -2.13 15.82 3.76
C ALA A 118 -2.46 17.32 3.60
N ARG A 119 -2.25 18.13 4.64
CA ARG A 119 -2.42 19.59 4.57
C ARG A 119 -1.45 20.27 3.60
N ILE A 120 -0.18 19.85 3.57
CA ILE A 120 0.81 20.38 2.62
C ILE A 120 0.39 20.07 1.18
N ILE A 121 -0.07 18.84 0.92
CA ILE A 121 -0.56 18.44 -0.41
C ILE A 121 -1.81 19.23 -0.78
N ARG A 122 -2.77 19.37 0.15
CA ARG A 122 -3.98 20.20 -0.04
C ARG A 122 -3.62 21.63 -0.38
N GLN A 123 -2.73 22.24 0.40
CA GLN A 123 -2.24 23.60 0.16
C GLN A 123 -1.60 23.73 -1.22
N ALA A 124 -0.76 22.78 -1.62
CA ALA A 124 -0.10 22.79 -2.93
C ALA A 124 -1.10 22.78 -4.10
N ILE A 125 -2.17 22.00 -3.96
CA ILE A 125 -3.25 21.90 -4.95
C ILE A 125 -4.07 23.20 -4.97
N ASP A 126 -4.50 23.69 -3.81
CA ASP A 126 -5.37 24.86 -3.70
C ASP A 126 -4.66 26.14 -4.15
N GLN A 127 -3.37 26.28 -3.84
CA GLN A 127 -2.52 27.40 -4.27
C GLN A 127 -1.98 27.23 -5.69
N LYS A 128 -2.30 26.12 -6.37
CA LYS A 128 -1.88 25.84 -7.76
C LYS A 128 -0.37 25.96 -7.96
N TRP A 129 0.39 25.36 -7.03
CA TRP A 129 1.86 25.32 -7.12
C TRP A 129 2.29 24.77 -8.48
N GLN A 130 3.31 25.40 -9.08
CA GLN A 130 3.72 25.08 -10.44
C GLN A 130 4.75 23.96 -10.47
N LEU A 131 4.46 22.90 -11.21
CA LEU A 131 5.33 21.75 -11.43
C LEU A 131 5.66 21.61 -12.93
N PRO A 132 6.91 21.21 -13.28
CA PRO A 132 7.26 20.92 -14.66
C PRO A 132 6.64 19.60 -15.10
N ASP A 133 5.98 19.59 -16.26
CA ASP A 133 5.56 18.36 -16.92
C ASP A 133 6.75 17.60 -17.57
N ARG A 134 6.45 16.53 -18.31
CA ARG A 134 7.47 15.70 -18.98
C ARG A 134 8.27 16.46 -20.03
N GLU A 135 7.67 17.46 -20.67
CA GLU A 135 8.26 18.33 -21.68
C GLU A 135 8.94 19.56 -21.04
N GLY A 136 8.72 19.75 -19.74
CA GLY A 136 9.26 20.84 -18.95
C GLY A 136 8.38 22.10 -18.93
N LYS A 137 7.16 22.06 -19.46
CA LYS A 137 6.23 23.17 -19.33
C LYS A 137 5.65 23.19 -17.92
N LEU A 138 5.48 24.37 -17.34
CA LEU A 138 4.90 24.51 -16.01
C LEU A 138 3.37 24.32 -16.08
N ARG A 139 2.85 23.54 -15.14
CA ARG A 139 1.42 23.33 -14.91
C ARG A 139 1.11 23.30 -13.41
N PRO A 140 -0.14 23.58 -13.00
CA PRO A 140 -0.54 23.43 -11.60
C PRO A 140 -0.38 21.98 -11.12
N ALA A 141 -0.08 21.84 -9.83
CA ALA A 141 0.01 20.56 -9.14
C ALA A 141 -1.36 19.87 -9.07
N GLU A 142 -1.37 18.57 -9.31
CA GLU A 142 -2.54 17.70 -9.25
C GLU A 142 -2.30 16.58 -8.22
N PRO A 143 -3.34 15.93 -7.68
CA PRO A 143 -3.16 14.83 -6.71
C PRO A 143 -2.18 13.73 -7.18
N GLY A 144 -2.14 13.45 -8.50
CA GLY A 144 -1.26 12.45 -9.09
C GLY A 144 0.24 12.79 -9.08
N ASP A 145 0.61 14.01 -8.70
CA ASP A 145 2.02 14.44 -8.60
C ASP A 145 2.67 14.05 -7.27
N PHE A 146 1.88 13.61 -6.30
CA PHE A 146 2.33 13.33 -4.94
C PHE A 146 2.39 11.82 -4.70
N MET A 147 3.50 11.36 -4.11
CA MET A 147 3.69 9.98 -3.68
C MET A 147 4.25 9.95 -2.26
N ILE A 148 3.56 9.26 -1.36
CA ILE A 148 4.00 9.05 0.02
C ILE A 148 4.65 7.66 0.10
N ILE A 149 5.92 7.61 0.49
CA ILE A 149 6.67 6.36 0.69
C ILE A 149 6.98 6.21 2.18
N THR A 150 6.59 5.08 2.76
CA THR A 150 6.93 4.72 4.14
C THR A 150 7.82 3.48 4.16
N ARG A 151 8.64 3.35 5.20
CA ARG A 151 9.46 2.13 5.41
C ARG A 151 8.60 0.92 5.76
N HIS A 152 7.54 1.12 6.53
CA HIS A 152 6.65 0.07 7.01
C HIS A 152 5.21 0.30 6.54
N LYS A 153 4.53 -0.79 6.22
CA LYS A 153 3.16 -0.78 5.67
C LYS A 153 2.07 -0.62 6.72
N GLN A 154 2.41 -0.78 7.99
CA GLN A 154 1.47 -0.90 9.11
C GLN A 154 0.48 0.27 9.18
N PHE A 155 0.95 1.50 8.89
CA PHE A 155 0.16 2.72 9.05
C PHE A 155 -0.17 3.40 7.71
N LEU A 156 -0.06 2.69 6.58
CA LEU A 156 -0.39 3.25 5.26
C LEU A 156 -1.85 3.70 5.16
N SER A 157 -2.76 3.01 5.86
CA SER A 157 -4.18 3.39 5.93
C SER A 157 -4.39 4.74 6.62
N ASP A 158 -3.56 5.08 7.61
CA ASP A 158 -3.70 6.35 8.35
C ASP A 158 -3.37 7.55 7.45
N TYR A 159 -2.39 7.43 6.54
CA TYR A 159 -2.13 8.43 5.50
C TYR A 159 -3.31 8.57 4.53
N GLY A 160 -3.88 7.45 4.07
CA GLY A 160 -5.08 7.48 3.21
C GLY A 160 -6.28 8.15 3.89
N ALA A 161 -6.52 7.84 5.17
CA ALA A 161 -7.59 8.46 5.94
C ALA A 161 -7.42 9.98 6.07
N GLN A 162 -6.20 10.47 6.32
CA GLN A 162 -5.94 11.92 6.38
C GLN A 162 -6.10 12.60 5.01
N LEU A 163 -5.65 11.96 3.92
CA LEU A 163 -5.91 12.46 2.56
C LEU A 163 -7.42 12.51 2.27
N GLN A 164 -8.19 11.53 2.75
CA GLN A 164 -9.64 11.52 2.61
C GLN A 164 -10.32 12.67 3.38
N VAL A 165 -9.89 12.93 4.62
CA VAL A 165 -10.38 14.07 5.43
C VAL A 165 -10.13 15.39 4.70
N GLU A 166 -8.96 15.55 4.09
CA GLU A 166 -8.62 16.72 3.28
C GLU A 166 -9.29 16.69 1.89
N GLY A 167 -10.09 15.67 1.55
CA GLY A 167 -10.80 15.55 0.26
C GLY A 167 -9.89 15.28 -0.96
N ILE A 168 -8.70 14.71 -0.74
CA ILE A 168 -7.71 14.45 -1.80
C ILE A 168 -7.94 13.03 -2.36
N PRO A 169 -8.20 12.89 -3.68
CA PRO A 169 -8.24 11.59 -4.33
C PRO A 169 -6.90 10.86 -4.17
N HIS A 170 -6.93 9.61 -3.71
CA HIS A 170 -5.72 8.86 -3.39
C HIS A 170 -5.89 7.36 -3.64
N GLN A 171 -4.76 6.66 -3.75
CA GLN A 171 -4.70 5.20 -3.84
C GLN A 171 -3.65 4.67 -2.86
N VAL A 172 -4.01 3.64 -2.08
CA VAL A 172 -3.09 2.98 -1.15
C VAL A 172 -2.71 1.60 -1.69
N THR A 173 -1.45 1.42 -2.07
CA THR A 173 -0.94 0.15 -2.59
C THR A 173 -0.12 -0.59 -1.54
N GLY A 174 -0.44 -1.87 -1.32
CA GLY A 174 0.34 -2.76 -0.46
C GLY A 174 0.08 -2.62 1.04
N GLY A 175 -0.98 -1.92 1.45
CA GLY A 175 -1.50 -1.91 2.83
C GLY A 175 -2.49 -3.05 3.08
N ASN A 176 -2.80 -3.32 4.36
CA ASN A 176 -3.71 -4.40 4.79
C ASN A 176 -5.21 -4.00 4.74
N ALA A 177 -5.56 -2.94 3.99
CA ALA A 177 -6.88 -2.32 4.05
C ALA A 177 -8.02 -3.30 3.72
N MET A 178 -7.83 -4.23 2.76
CA MET A 178 -8.87 -5.18 2.36
C MET A 178 -9.29 -6.15 3.49
N GLY A 179 -8.39 -6.57 4.38
CA GLY A 179 -8.76 -7.48 5.48
C GLY A 179 -9.59 -6.82 6.60
N ASN A 180 -9.57 -5.49 6.65
CA ASN A 180 -10.19 -4.70 7.72
C ASN A 180 -11.43 -3.92 7.26
N LEU A 181 -11.90 -4.11 6.03
CA LEU A 181 -13.17 -3.57 5.57
C LEU A 181 -14.31 -4.28 6.30
N GLY A 182 -15.14 -3.52 7.04
CA GLY A 182 -16.24 -4.07 7.82
C GLY A 182 -17.21 -4.85 6.93
N GLU A 183 -17.41 -4.42 5.70
CA GLU A 183 -18.27 -5.06 4.70
C GLU A 183 -17.72 -6.43 4.27
N LEU A 184 -16.40 -6.58 4.12
CA LEU A 184 -15.78 -7.86 3.80
C LEU A 184 -15.82 -8.81 5.00
N GLN A 185 -15.59 -8.30 6.20
CA GLN A 185 -15.75 -9.10 7.43
C GLN A 185 -17.18 -9.59 7.59
N LEU A 186 -18.15 -8.73 7.27
CA LEU A 186 -19.57 -9.04 7.27
C LEU A 186 -19.94 -10.09 6.21
N LEU A 187 -19.39 -9.97 5.00
CA LEU A 187 -19.56 -10.99 3.95
C LEU A 187 -18.94 -12.33 4.37
N VAL A 188 -17.73 -12.34 4.94
CA VAL A 188 -17.09 -13.55 5.46
C VAL A 188 -17.93 -14.18 6.57
N LEU A 189 -18.53 -13.37 7.43
CA LEU A 189 -19.41 -13.82 8.51
C LEU A 189 -20.67 -14.51 7.95
N VAL A 190 -21.29 -13.92 6.92
CA VAL A 190 -22.43 -14.53 6.21
C VAL A 190 -22.03 -15.83 5.54
N LEU A 191 -20.94 -15.84 4.78
CA LEU A 191 -20.45 -17.05 4.10
C LEU A 191 -20.12 -18.16 5.09
N ARG A 192 -19.58 -17.82 6.27
CA ARG A 192 -19.34 -18.79 7.34
C ARG A 192 -20.63 -19.37 7.89
N ALA A 193 -21.65 -18.55 8.14
CA ALA A 193 -22.96 -19.01 8.60
C ALA A 193 -23.64 -19.92 7.56
N LEU A 194 -23.53 -19.60 6.27
CA LEU A 194 -24.05 -20.42 5.18
C LEU A 194 -23.27 -21.73 4.99
N ALA A 195 -21.95 -21.71 5.13
CA ALA A 195 -21.10 -22.89 4.96
C ALA A 195 -21.18 -23.86 6.16
N ARG A 196 -21.54 -23.36 7.34
CA ARG A 196 -21.81 -24.15 8.55
C ARG A 196 -23.16 -23.74 9.15
N PRO A 197 -24.28 -24.20 8.54
CA PRO A 197 -25.63 -23.94 9.02
C PRO A 197 -25.86 -24.24 10.50
N GLU A 198 -25.09 -25.17 11.05
CA GLU A 198 -25.11 -25.60 12.45
C GLU A 198 -24.21 -24.78 13.40
N ASP A 199 -23.52 -23.72 12.95
CA ASP A 199 -22.72 -22.82 13.80
C ASP A 199 -23.61 -21.71 14.39
N PRO A 200 -24.13 -21.86 15.63
CA PRO A 200 -25.06 -20.88 16.21
C PRO A 200 -24.41 -19.53 16.48
N ILE A 201 -23.09 -19.50 16.66
CA ILE A 201 -22.35 -18.26 16.91
C ILE A 201 -22.26 -17.45 15.62
N ALA A 202 -21.97 -18.11 14.50
CA ALA A 202 -21.94 -17.46 13.20
C ALA A 202 -23.32 -16.91 12.82
N LEU A 203 -24.38 -17.69 12.97
CA LEU A 203 -25.74 -17.23 12.66
C LEU A 203 -26.17 -16.06 13.56
N LEU A 204 -25.96 -16.17 14.87
CA LEU A 204 -26.28 -15.08 15.80
C LEU A 204 -25.55 -13.78 15.45
N ALA A 205 -24.26 -13.89 15.08
CA ALA A 205 -23.46 -12.74 14.68
C ALA A 205 -23.97 -12.11 13.37
N VAL A 206 -24.45 -12.91 12.42
CA VAL A 206 -25.12 -12.42 11.18
C VAL A 206 -26.43 -11.70 11.53
N LEU A 207 -27.30 -12.29 12.35
CA LEU A 207 -28.59 -11.71 12.72
C LEU A 207 -28.45 -10.37 13.46
N ARG A 208 -27.43 -10.26 14.31
CA ARG A 208 -27.09 -9.02 15.04
C ARG A 208 -26.41 -7.97 14.16
N SER A 209 -25.80 -8.37 13.05
CA SER A 209 -25.03 -7.48 12.19
C SER A 209 -25.88 -6.41 11.50
N PRO A 210 -25.29 -5.33 10.94
CA PRO A 210 -26.04 -4.32 10.18
C PRO A 210 -26.83 -4.85 8.97
N LEU A 211 -26.61 -6.09 8.53
CA LEU A 211 -27.41 -6.70 7.46
C LEU A 211 -28.85 -6.99 7.88
N PHE A 212 -29.04 -7.41 9.13
CA PHE A 212 -30.35 -7.85 9.65
C PHE A 212 -30.81 -7.01 10.84
N GLY A 213 -29.87 -6.49 11.64
CA GLY A 213 -30.14 -5.50 12.68
C GLY A 213 -31.06 -5.98 13.80
N ILE A 214 -31.13 -7.29 14.06
CA ILE A 214 -32.02 -7.83 15.09
C ILE A 214 -31.48 -7.43 16.46
N ALA A 215 -32.36 -6.85 17.28
CA ALA A 215 -32.04 -6.44 18.64
C ALA A 215 -31.72 -7.64 19.54
N ASP A 216 -30.76 -7.47 20.45
CA ASP A 216 -30.35 -8.51 21.40
C ASP A 216 -31.53 -9.02 22.26
N THR A 217 -32.53 -8.17 22.54
CA THR A 217 -33.74 -8.54 23.28
C THR A 217 -34.58 -9.59 22.53
N LEU A 218 -34.77 -9.42 21.22
CA LEU A 218 -35.52 -10.36 20.39
C LEU A 218 -34.77 -11.70 20.24
N LEU A 219 -33.44 -11.63 20.09
CA LEU A 219 -32.57 -12.83 20.06
C LEU A 219 -32.65 -13.60 21.39
N TYR A 220 -32.70 -12.88 22.51
CA TYR A 220 -32.85 -13.47 23.84
C TYR A 220 -34.23 -14.12 24.03
N GLU A 221 -35.31 -13.41 23.68
CA GLU A 221 -36.68 -13.91 23.77
C GLU A 221 -36.87 -15.18 22.94
N TRP A 222 -36.34 -15.20 21.71
CA TRP A 222 -36.31 -16.39 20.87
C TRP A 222 -35.63 -17.57 21.55
N LYS A 223 -34.45 -17.34 22.12
CA LYS A 223 -33.70 -18.40 22.79
C LYS A 223 -34.41 -18.90 24.05
N ALA A 224 -35.02 -18.00 24.82
CA ALA A 224 -35.80 -18.31 26.02
C ALA A 224 -37.07 -19.12 25.70
N ALA A 225 -37.69 -18.88 24.55
CA ALA A 225 -38.83 -19.65 24.05
C ALA A 225 -38.47 -21.06 23.52
N GLY A 226 -37.20 -21.46 23.59
CA GLY A 226 -36.72 -22.77 23.11
C GLY A 226 -36.19 -22.77 21.67
N GLY A 227 -36.16 -21.59 21.03
CA GLY A 227 -35.61 -21.41 19.69
C GLY A 227 -34.13 -21.80 19.58
N ARG A 228 -33.74 -22.24 18.38
CA ARG A 228 -32.35 -22.60 18.07
C ARG A 228 -31.80 -21.65 17.01
N PHE A 229 -30.49 -21.41 17.05
CA PHE A 229 -29.78 -20.63 16.04
C PHE A 229 -29.11 -21.61 15.09
N GLU A 230 -29.88 -22.22 14.21
CA GLU A 230 -29.40 -23.13 13.18
C GLU A 230 -30.13 -22.77 11.88
N ILE A 231 -29.42 -22.74 10.75
CA ILE A 231 -30.06 -22.56 9.43
C ILE A 231 -30.59 -23.94 9.00
N ARG A 232 -31.74 -24.33 9.54
CA ARG A 232 -32.50 -25.51 9.11
C ARG A 232 -33.83 -25.03 8.57
N ARG A 233 -34.33 -25.72 7.53
CA ARG A 233 -35.64 -25.48 6.93
C ARG A 233 -36.70 -25.36 8.02
N SER A 234 -37.20 -24.16 8.24
CA SER A 234 -38.24 -23.88 9.24
C SER A 234 -39.53 -24.62 8.87
N GLU A 235 -40.15 -25.28 9.85
CA GLU A 235 -41.55 -25.71 9.75
C GLU A 235 -42.46 -24.54 10.12
N ALA A 236 -43.65 -24.48 9.54
CA ALA A 236 -44.50 -23.30 9.37
C ALA A 236 -44.97 -22.53 10.63
N ASP A 237 -44.53 -22.89 11.84
CA ASP A 237 -44.97 -22.33 13.13
C ASP A 237 -43.84 -21.63 13.95
N ASP A 238 -42.68 -21.34 13.34
CA ASP A 238 -41.59 -20.66 14.07
C ASP A 238 -41.86 -19.15 14.32
N PRO A 239 -41.55 -18.62 15.53
CA PRO A 239 -41.63 -17.19 15.88
C PRO A 239 -40.84 -16.24 14.93
N PRO A 240 -40.92 -14.89 15.07
CA PRO A 240 -40.57 -13.90 14.04
C PRO A 240 -39.12 -13.93 13.49
N ILE A 241 -38.21 -14.66 14.11
CA ILE A 241 -36.85 -14.88 13.59
C ILE A 241 -36.86 -15.90 12.43
N GLY A 242 -37.81 -16.83 12.39
CA GLY A 242 -37.98 -17.81 11.29
C GLY A 242 -38.17 -17.14 9.93
N GLU A 243 -38.97 -16.06 9.86
CA GLU A 243 -39.17 -15.28 8.62
C GLU A 243 -37.89 -14.61 8.12
N VAL A 244 -36.97 -14.25 9.03
CA VAL A 244 -35.68 -13.62 8.71
C VAL A 244 -34.62 -14.66 8.32
N ILE A 245 -34.77 -15.92 8.77
CA ILE A 245 -33.91 -17.04 8.40
C ILE A 245 -34.30 -17.58 7.00
N ALA A 246 -35.54 -17.44 6.55
CA ALA A 246 -36.00 -17.95 5.26
C ALA A 246 -35.19 -17.46 4.03
N PRO A 247 -34.75 -16.19 3.91
CA PRO A 247 -33.83 -15.77 2.85
C PRO A 247 -32.45 -16.43 2.94
N LEU A 248 -31.94 -16.70 4.15
CA LEU A 248 -30.69 -17.43 4.35
C LEU A 248 -30.82 -18.91 3.96
N GLU A 249 -31.99 -19.52 4.21
CA GLU A 249 -32.29 -20.88 3.75
C GLU A 249 -32.30 -20.98 2.22
N GLN A 250 -32.91 -20.00 1.53
CA GLN A 250 -32.87 -19.92 0.07
C GLN A 250 -31.43 -19.82 -0.44
N LEU A 251 -30.59 -18.99 0.20
CA LEU A 251 -29.18 -18.88 -0.14
C LEU A 251 -28.41 -20.18 0.10
N VAL A 252 -28.65 -20.90 1.21
CA VAL A 252 -28.07 -22.24 1.44
C VAL A 252 -28.49 -23.21 0.34
N SER A 253 -29.75 -23.22 -0.09
CA SER A 253 -30.20 -24.09 -1.19
C SER A 253 -29.51 -23.78 -2.53
N CYS A 254 -29.09 -22.52 -2.72
CA CYS A 254 -28.32 -22.08 -3.89
C CYS A 254 -26.81 -22.37 -3.79
N THR A 255 -26.27 -22.65 -2.59
CA THR A 255 -24.82 -22.96 -2.44
C THR A 255 -24.39 -24.26 -3.10
N HIS A 256 -25.32 -25.14 -3.49
CA HIS A 256 -25.03 -26.28 -4.35
C HIS A 256 -24.44 -25.89 -5.72
N LEU A 257 -24.67 -24.65 -6.17
CA LEU A 257 -24.10 -24.08 -7.40
C LEU A 257 -22.64 -23.61 -7.25
N LEU A 258 -22.10 -23.57 -6.03
CA LEU A 258 -20.72 -23.16 -5.73
C LEU A 258 -19.76 -24.35 -5.55
N ARG A 259 -20.22 -25.58 -5.75
CA ARG A 259 -19.39 -26.79 -5.79
C ARG A 259 -18.96 -27.16 -7.20
#